data_AF-A0A7Y5NBY9-F1
#
_entry.id   AF-A0A7Y5NBY9-F1
#
_cell.length_a   1.000
_cell.length_b   1.000
_cell.length_c   1.000
_cell.angle_alpha   90.00
_cell.angle_beta   90.00
_cell.angle_gamma   90.00
#
_symmetry.space_group_name_H-M   'P 1'
#
loop_
_entity.id
_entity.type
_entity.pdbx_description
1 polymer ?
#
loop_
_entity_poly.entity_id
_entity_poly.type
_entity_poly.pdbx_seq_one_letter_code
_entity_poly.pdbx_strand_id
1 'polypeptide(L)' 'MSGTVFESTDVELAAADRYEQLAAYKRIGVMLASGRKAWVYVDARTAPPNLIDALAF' A
#
# COMPACT_ATOMS: atom_id res chain seq x y z
N MET A 1 12.47 1.99 12.35
CA MET A 1 12.93 1.21 11.18
C MET A 1 13.18 2.17 10.02
N SER A 2 14.23 1.94 9.24
CA SER A 2 14.47 2.60 7.96
C SER A 2 13.80 1.81 6.84
N GLY A 3 13.22 2.52 5.88
CA GLY A 3 12.63 1.93 4.68
C GLY A 3 13.12 2.66 3.43
N THR A 4 12.90 2.04 2.27
CA THR A 4 13.21 2.61 0.96
C THR A 4 11.94 2.66 0.15
N VAL A 5 11.77 3.72 -0.63
CA VAL A 5 10.65 3.88 -1.55
C VAL A 5 11.18 3.88 -2.98
N PHE A 6 10.54 3.10 -3.83
CA PHE A 6 10.85 3.00 -5.25
C PHE A 6 9.73 3.63 -6.06
N GLU A 7 10.08 4.10 -7.24
CA GLU A 7 9.10 4.46 -8.27
C GLU A 7 8.72 3.19 -9.03
N SER A 8 7.43 3.04 -9.30
CA SER A 8 6.91 1.89 -10.04
C SER A 8 5.78 2.37 -10.94
N THR A 9 5.71 1.79 -12.13
CA THR A 9 4.69 2.10 -13.12
C THR A 9 3.33 1.55 -12.72
N ASP A 10 2.26 2.09 -13.30
CA ASP A 10 0.90 1.60 -13.04
C ASP A 10 0.71 0.12 -13.42
N VAL A 11 1.43 -0.36 -14.45
CA VAL A 11 1.39 -1.76 -14.90
C VAL A 11 2.03 -2.68 -13.87
N GLU A 12 3.19 -2.30 -13.35
CA GLU A 12 3.88 -3.06 -12.28
C GLU A 12 3.06 -3.06 -10.99
N LEU A 13 2.49 -1.91 -10.63
CA LEU A 13 1.58 -1.77 -9.50
C LEU A 13 0.33 -2.66 -9.63
N ALA A 14 -0.26 -2.75 -10.82
CA ALA A 14 -1.39 -3.64 -11.07
C ALA A 14 -0.99 -5.13 -11.07
N ALA A 15 0.24 -5.46 -11.46
CA ALA A 15 0.76 -6.83 -11.33
C ALA A 15 0.98 -7.18 -9.85
N ALA A 16 1.55 -6.27 -9.07
CA ALA A 16 1.72 -6.41 -7.62
C ALA A 16 0.37 -6.57 -6.91
N ASP A 17 -0.65 -5.79 -7.26
CA ASP A 17 -1.99 -5.93 -6.67
C ASP A 17 -2.53 -7.35 -6.82
N ARG A 18 -2.40 -7.94 -8.01
CA ARG A 18 -2.86 -9.31 -8.27
C ARG A 18 -2.09 -10.34 -7.44
N TYR A 19 -0.79 -10.15 -7.28
CA TYR A 19 0.05 -11.03 -6.48
C TYR A 19 -0.31 -10.96 -4.99
N GLU A 20 -0.44 -9.74 -4.46
CA GLU A 20 -0.66 -9.46 -3.03
C GLU A 20 -2.09 -9.77 -2.57
N GLN A 21 -3.08 -9.59 -3.45
CA GLN A 21 -4.48 -9.88 -3.13
C GLN A 21 -4.71 -11.36 -2.76
N LEU A 22 -3.93 -12.28 -3.33
CA LEU A 22 -3.97 -13.71 -2.98
C LEU A 22 -3.60 -13.97 -1.51
N ALA A 23 -2.81 -13.08 -0.90
CA ALA A 23 -2.38 -13.14 0.49
C ALA A 23 -3.21 -12.22 1.42
N ALA A 24 -4.34 -11.69 0.94
CA ALA A 24 -5.20 -10.74 1.65
C ALA A 24 -4.51 -9.40 2.02
N TYR A 25 -3.49 -8.99 1.28
CA TYR A 25 -2.94 -7.65 1.39
C TYR A 25 -3.75 -6.66 0.56
N LYS A 26 -3.82 -5.41 1.03
CA LYS A 26 -4.48 -4.30 0.31
C LYS A 26 -3.52 -3.14 0.15
N ARG A 27 -3.54 -2.52 -1.04
CA ARG A 27 -2.78 -1.31 -1.32
C ARG A 27 -3.50 -0.08 -0.75
N ILE A 28 -2.77 0.74 -0.01
CA ILE A 28 -3.23 2.05 0.49
C ILE A 28 -2.21 3.13 0.13
N GLY A 29 -2.70 4.36 -0.06
CA GLY A 29 -1.85 5.54 -0.25
C GLY A 29 -1.50 6.15 1.09
N VAL A 30 -0.22 6.46 1.33
CA VAL A 30 0.24 7.07 2.58
C VAL A 30 1.17 8.25 2.32
N MET A 31 1.27 9.13 3.32
CA MET A 31 2.35 10.11 3.43
C MET A 31 3.45 9.53 4.31
N LEU A 32 4.66 9.36 3.77
CA LEU A 32 5.81 8.92 4.54
C LEU A 32 6.34 10.07 5.42
N ALA A 33 7.06 9.74 6.50
CA ALA A 33 7.68 10.74 7.37
C ALA A 33 8.67 11.67 6.63
N SER A 34 9.18 11.24 5.47
CA SER A 34 9.99 12.06 4.56
C SER A 34 9.19 13.10 3.77
N GLY A 35 7.86 13.14 3.90
CA GLY A 35 6.96 14.02 3.14
C GLY A 35 6.61 13.52 1.73
N ARG A 36 7.04 12.31 1.35
CA ARG A 36 6.69 11.71 0.06
C ARG A 36 5.39 10.93 0.15
N LYS A 37 4.55 11.03 -0.88
CA LYS A 37 3.43 10.10 -1.09
C LYS A 37 3.96 8.78 -1.64
N ALA A 38 3.42 7.66 -1.14
CA ALA A 38 3.79 6.32 -1.59
C ALA A 38 2.62 5.36 -1.44
N TRP A 39 2.69 4.25 -2.16
CA TRP A 39 1.81 3.10 -1.98
C TRP A 39 2.42 2.11 -0.99
N VAL A 40 1.60 1.54 -0.11
CA VAL A 40 1.99 0.49 0.84
C VAL A 40 0.95 -0.63 0.81
N TYR A 41 1.41 -1.88 0.91
CA TYR A 41 0.55 -3.04 1.11
C TYR A 41 0.45 -3.35 2.59
N VAL A 42 -0.79 -3.42 3.09
CA VAL A 42 -1.10 -3.77 4.49
C VAL A 42 -1.88 -5.07 4.53
N ASP A 43 -1.58 -5.92 5.51
CA ASP A 43 -2.33 -7.15 5.72
C ASP A 43 -3.75 -6.80 6.19
N ALA A 44 -4.75 -7.05 5.35
CA ALA A 44 -6.13 -6.67 5.63
C ALA A 44 -6.75 -7.48 6.78
N ARG A 45 -6.12 -8.58 7.20
CA ARG A 45 -6.59 -9.40 8.32
C ARG A 45 -6.23 -8.79 9.67
N THR A 46 -5.19 -7.96 9.71
CA THR A 46 -4.68 -7.33 10.94
C THR A 46 -4.83 -5.81 10.93
N ALA A 47 -4.99 -5.20 9.76
CA ALA A 47 -5.24 -3.78 9.63
C ALA A 47 -6.56 -3.39 10.32
N PRO A 48 -6.59 -2.29 11.10
CA PRO A 48 -7.83 -1.82 11.68
C PRO A 48 -8.78 -1.37 10.55
N PRO A 49 -10.10 -1.64 10.67
CA PRO A 49 -11.04 -1.46 9.56
C PRO A 49 -11.02 -0.06 8.94
N ASN A 50 -10.88 0.97 9.79
CA ASN A 50 -10.83 2.36 9.36
C ASN A 50 -9.58 2.74 8.56
N LEU A 51 -8.48 2.00 8.67
CA LEU A 51 -7.25 2.28 7.91
C LEU A 51 -7.42 2.01 6.42
N ILE A 52 -8.22 0.99 6.09
CA ILE A 52 -8.45 0.58 4.71
C ILE A 52 -9.43 1.54 4.02
N ASP A 53 -10.41 2.04 4.77
CA ASP A 53 -11.45 2.92 4.24
C ASP A 53 -11.03 4.41 4.20
N ALA A 54 -10.18 4.86 5.13
CA ALA A 54 -9.87 6.28 5.30
C ALA A 54 -8.80 6.85 4.34
N LEU A 55 -8.25 6.05 3.44
CA LEU A 55 -7.19 6.49 2.50
C LEU A 55 -7.58 6.34 1.04
N ALA A 56 -8.83 5.97 0.76
CA ALA A 56 -9.45 6.09 -0.55
C ALA A 56 -9.99 7.52 -0.73
N PHE A 57 -9.08 8.49 -0.89
CA PHE A 57 -9.40 9.83 -1.37
C PHE A 57 -9.00 9.96 -2.84
#